data_AF-A0ABD6EMG0-F1
#
_entry.id   AF-A0ABD6EMG0-F1
#
_cell.length_a   1.000
_cell.length_b   1.000
_cell.length_c   1.000
_cell.angle_alpha   90.00
_cell.angle_beta   90.00
_cell.angle_gamma   90.00
#
_symmetry.space_group_name_H-M   'P 1'
#
loop_
_entity.id
_entity.type
_entity.pdbx_description
1 polymer ?
#
loop_
_entity_poly.entity_id
_entity_poly.type
_entity_poly.pdbx_seq_one_letter_code
_entity_poly.pdbx_strand_id
1 'polypeptide(L)'
;MFNVVLIACLYIIVFLDVNYANNVTSSNGVELPECVYIDPMEDLQGWINVKHPETGCNITSKRPAENIADEKQREKYKWGEKKFAYDVLASDKLGPKRRIEPQYHELCSNITYDQ
;
A
#
# COMPACT_ATOMS: atom_id res chain seq x y z
N MET A 1 51.69 4.74 17.30
CA MET A 1 51.21 4.19 16.02
C MET A 1 49.92 3.37 16.15
N PHE A 2 49.72 2.55 17.19
CA PHE A 2 48.50 1.74 17.38
C PHE A 2 47.17 2.53 17.41
N ASN A 3 47.13 3.70 18.05
CA ASN A 3 45.90 4.51 18.15
C ASN A 3 45.42 5.09 16.80
N VAL A 4 46.33 5.39 15.87
CA VAL A 4 45.96 5.97 14.56
C VAL A 4 45.30 4.92 13.67
N VAL A 5 45.76 3.67 13.75
CA VAL A 5 45.20 2.54 12.98
C VAL A 5 43.79 2.20 13.47
N LEU A 6 43.58 2.16 14.80
CA LEU A 6 42.26 1.92 15.38
C LEU A 6 41.23 3.00 15.01
N ILE A 7 41.63 4.27 15.05
CA ILE A 7 40.76 5.39 14.66
C ILE A 7 40.42 5.30 13.17
N ALA A 8 41.39 4.98 12.30
CA ALA A 8 41.15 4.81 10.86
C ALA A 8 40.19 3.63 10.57
N CYS A 9 40.34 2.50 11.26
CA CYS A 9 39.45 1.36 11.11
C CYS A 9 38.01 1.68 11.55
N LEU A 10 37.83 2.38 12.67
CA LEU A 10 36.51 2.82 13.12
C LEU A 10 35.85 3.78 12.11
N TYR A 11 36.62 4.68 11.52
CA TYR A 11 36.13 5.58 10.48
C TYR A 11 35.66 4.81 9.24
N ILE A 12 36.43 3.83 8.78
CA ILE A 12 36.08 3.00 7.62
C ILE A 12 34.78 2.22 7.87
N ILE A 13 34.63 1.62 9.05
CA ILE A 13 33.42 0.85 9.40
C ILE A 13 32.18 1.76 9.37
N VAL A 14 32.25 2.92 10.02
CA VAL A 14 31.12 3.89 10.02
C VAL A 14 30.78 4.35 8.61
N PHE A 15 31.77 4.61 7.75
CA PHE A 15 31.54 4.99 6.36
C PHE A 15 30.90 3.87 5.54
N LEU A 16 31.30 2.61 5.75
CA LEU A 16 30.70 1.47 5.04
C LEU A 16 29.25 1.24 5.46
N ASP A 17 28.93 1.35 6.75
CA ASP A 17 27.57 1.17 7.26
C ASP A 17 26.60 2.24 6.73
N VAL A 18 27.04 3.52 6.68
CA VAL A 18 26.24 4.62 6.12
C VAL A 18 25.98 4.41 4.63
N ASN A 19 26.98 3.98 3.86
CA ASN A 19 26.81 3.72 2.43
C ASN A 19 25.93 2.49 2.15
N TYR A 20 26.01 1.45 2.98
CA TYR A 20 25.15 0.28 2.87
C TYR A 20 23.69 0.64 3.16
N ALA A 21 23.42 1.39 4.23
CA ALA A 21 22.08 1.86 4.55
C ALA A 21 21.45 2.70 3.42
N ASN A 22 22.23 3.61 2.82
CA ASN A 22 21.77 4.43 1.69
C ASN A 22 21.46 3.59 0.43
N ASN A 23 22.24 2.53 0.16
CA ASN A 23 21.99 1.65 -0.97
C ASN A 23 20.75 0.76 -0.79
N VAL A 24 20.48 0.26 0.43
CA VAL A 24 19.30 -0.56 0.73
C VAL A 24 18.01 0.26 0.60
N THR A 25 18.04 1.55 0.92
CA THR A 25 16.90 2.45 0.72
C THR A 25 16.69 2.87 -0.75
N SER A 26 17.67 2.62 -1.62
CA SER A 26 17.62 2.95 -3.05
C SER A 26 17.19 1.75 -3.92
N SER A 27 16.27 0.90 -3.43
CA SER A 27 15.44 0.16 -4.38
C SER A 27 14.54 1.19 -5.06
N ASN A 28 14.83 1.58 -6.30
CA ASN A 28 13.94 2.38 -7.13
C ASN A 28 12.64 1.59 -7.34
N GLY A 29 11.72 1.70 -6.37
CA GLY A 29 10.39 1.11 -6.44
C GLY A 29 9.65 1.77 -7.60
N VAL A 30 9.14 0.96 -8.52
CA VAL A 30 8.28 1.46 -9.59
C VAL A 30 7.03 2.03 -8.92
N GLU A 31 6.87 3.35 -8.95
CA GLU A 31 5.69 4.01 -8.41
C GLU A 31 4.48 3.63 -9.29
N LEU A 32 3.54 2.89 -8.71
CA LEU A 32 2.35 2.44 -9.42
C LEU A 32 1.42 3.64 -9.68
N PRO A 33 0.79 3.73 -10.86
CA PRO A 33 -0.17 4.78 -11.14
C PRO A 33 -1.35 4.71 -10.16
N GLU A 34 -1.95 5.86 -9.82
CA GLU A 34 -3.12 5.87 -8.95
C GLU A 34 -4.32 5.16 -9.61
N CYS A 35 -5.06 4.37 -8.82
CA CYS A 35 -6.28 3.75 -9.30
C CYS A 35 -7.39 4.78 -9.55
N VAL A 36 -8.21 4.52 -10.57
CA VAL A 36 -9.44 5.26 -10.80
C VAL A 36 -10.32 5.14 -9.56
N TYR A 37 -10.75 6.29 -9.05
CA TYR A 37 -11.73 6.39 -7.97
C TYR A 37 -13.13 6.58 -8.57
N ILE A 38 -14.07 5.73 -8.15
CA ILE A 38 -15.50 5.84 -8.50
C ILE A 38 -16.27 5.80 -7.19
N ASP A 39 -16.99 6.88 -6.86
CA ASP A 39 -17.84 6.91 -5.66
C ASP A 39 -19.08 6.03 -5.90
N PRO A 40 -19.27 4.92 -5.16
CA PRO A 40 -20.43 4.05 -5.33
C PRO A 40 -21.77 4.73 -5.02
N MET A 41 -21.76 5.86 -4.31
CA MET A 41 -22.96 6.65 -4.04
C MET A 41 -23.36 7.55 -5.22
N GLU A 42 -22.44 7.79 -6.15
CA GLU A 42 -22.66 8.64 -7.34
C GLU A 42 -22.78 7.82 -8.63
N ASP A 43 -21.91 6.81 -8.79
CA ASP A 43 -21.93 5.89 -9.92
C ASP A 43 -21.71 4.44 -9.45
N LEU A 44 -22.80 3.84 -8.98
CA LEU A 44 -22.80 2.45 -8.53
C LEU A 44 -22.45 1.48 -9.67
N GLN A 45 -22.89 1.76 -10.90
CA GLN A 45 -22.68 0.85 -12.03
C GLN A 45 -21.22 0.87 -12.49
N GLY A 46 -20.59 2.04 -12.53
CA GLY A 46 -19.15 2.17 -12.74
C GLY A 46 -18.36 1.42 -11.67
N TRP A 47 -18.73 1.61 -10.40
CA TRP A 47 -18.05 0.96 -9.27
C TRP A 47 -18.13 -0.57 -9.30
N ILE A 48 -19.28 -1.15 -9.67
CA ILE A 48 -19.47 -2.61 -9.81
C ILE A 48 -18.53 -3.23 -10.86
N ASN A 49 -18.15 -2.44 -11.86
CA ASN A 49 -17.33 -2.87 -12.98
C ASN A 49 -15.82 -2.62 -12.77
N VAL A 50 -15.42 -2.09 -11.61
CA VAL A 50 -14.01 -1.98 -11.23
C VAL A 50 -13.40 -3.38 -11.14
N LYS A 51 -12.34 -3.62 -11.92
CA LYS A 51 -11.63 -4.90 -12.00
C LYS A 51 -10.28 -4.84 -11.29
N HIS A 52 -10.31 -4.79 -9.97
CA HIS A 52 -9.09 -4.96 -9.17
C HIS A 52 -8.92 -6.46 -8.83
N PRO A 53 -7.71 -7.08 -8.91
CA PRO A 53 -6.36 -6.50 -9.05
C PRO A 53 -5.79 -6.41 -10.47
N GLU A 54 -6.59 -6.61 -11.52
CA GLU A 54 -6.13 -6.69 -12.93
C GLU A 54 -5.43 -5.41 -13.42
N THR A 55 -5.71 -4.27 -12.78
CA THR A 55 -5.20 -2.94 -13.17
C THR A 55 -3.79 -2.64 -12.71
N GLY A 56 -3.23 -3.35 -11.71
CA GLY A 56 -1.87 -3.11 -11.20
C GLY A 56 -1.62 -1.67 -10.71
N CYS A 57 -2.65 -0.97 -10.24
CA CYS A 57 -2.58 0.42 -9.78
C CYS A 57 -2.50 0.53 -8.25
N ASN A 58 -2.12 1.70 -7.75
CA ASN A 58 -2.08 1.97 -6.32
C ASN A 58 -3.47 2.28 -5.75
N ILE A 59 -3.99 1.35 -4.93
CA ILE A 59 -5.27 1.49 -4.22
C ILE A 59 -5.17 2.31 -2.94
N THR A 60 -3.97 2.50 -2.40
CA THR A 60 -3.79 3.15 -1.09
C THR A 60 -4.09 4.64 -1.19
N SER A 61 -4.80 5.16 -0.19
CA SER A 61 -4.99 6.60 -0.04
C SER A 61 -3.73 7.23 0.52
N LYS A 62 -3.42 8.45 0.06
CA LYS A 62 -2.31 9.23 0.63
C LYS A 62 -2.61 9.58 2.08
N ARG A 63 -1.59 9.50 2.92
CA ARG A 63 -1.64 9.89 4.33
C ARG A 63 -0.57 10.94 4.64
N PRO A 64 -0.84 11.89 5.55
CA PRO A 64 -2.13 12.16 6.18
C PRO A 64 -3.15 12.75 5.17
N ALA A 65 -4.41 12.96 5.57
CA ALA A 65 -5.51 13.35 4.67
C ALA A 65 -5.22 14.63 3.86
N GLU A 66 -4.36 15.51 4.37
CA GLU A 66 -3.90 16.73 3.73
C GLU A 66 -3.10 16.47 2.43
N ASN A 67 -2.56 15.26 2.27
CA ASN A 67 -1.84 14.84 1.06
C ASN A 67 -2.76 14.39 -0.08
N ILE A 68 -4.07 14.27 0.17
CA ILE A 68 -5.06 14.00 -0.88
C ILE A 68 -5.36 15.32 -1.57
N ALA A 69 -4.95 15.46 -2.84
CA ALA A 69 -5.06 16.72 -3.58
C ALA A 69 -6.52 17.12 -3.87
N ASP A 70 -7.35 16.15 -4.24
CA ASP A 70 -8.76 16.36 -4.55
C ASP A 70 -9.58 16.57 -3.26
N GLU A 71 -10.27 17.72 -3.15
CA GLU A 71 -11.05 18.07 -1.96
C GLU A 71 -12.18 17.08 -1.69
N LYS A 72 -12.88 16.64 -2.73
CA LYS A 72 -14.02 15.75 -2.57
C LYS A 72 -13.59 14.39 -2.02
N GLN A 73 -12.50 13.84 -2.56
CA GLN A 73 -11.88 12.62 -2.06
C GLN A 73 -11.35 12.80 -0.64
N ARG A 74 -10.75 13.94 -0.32
CA ARG A 74 -10.27 14.27 1.03
C ARG A 74 -11.40 14.32 2.05
N GLU A 75 -12.51 14.97 1.73
CA GLU A 75 -13.68 15.02 2.61
C GLU A 75 -14.35 13.65 2.76
N LYS A 76 -14.41 12.85 1.68
CA LYS A 76 -14.88 11.46 1.74
C LYS A 76 -13.99 10.61 2.65
N TYR A 77 -12.67 10.73 2.52
CA TYR A 77 -11.69 10.05 3.38
C TYR A 77 -11.91 10.40 4.86
N LYS A 78 -11.98 11.69 5.20
CA LYS A 78 -12.24 12.16 6.58
C LYS A 78 -13.58 11.67 7.11
N TRP A 79 -14.62 11.69 6.27
CA TRP A 79 -15.94 11.17 6.64
C TRP A 79 -15.89 9.67 6.94
N GLY A 80 -15.20 8.89 6.12
CA GLY A 80 -15.02 7.46 6.32
C GLY A 80 -14.28 7.11 7.61
N GLU A 81 -13.17 7.80 7.88
CA GLU A 81 -12.45 7.65 9.14
C GLU A 81 -13.34 8.00 10.34
N LYS A 82 -14.08 9.11 10.26
CA LYS A 82 -14.94 9.56 11.36
C LYS A 82 -16.14 8.66 11.60
N LYS A 83 -16.76 8.13 10.56
CA LYS A 83 -18.03 7.37 10.65
C LYS A 83 -17.82 5.88 10.84
N PHE A 84 -16.78 5.32 10.23
CA PHE A 84 -16.58 3.88 10.18
C PHE A 84 -15.20 3.46 10.69
N ALA A 85 -14.28 4.39 10.96
CA ALA A 85 -12.88 4.10 11.25
C ALA A 85 -12.18 3.31 10.12
N TYR A 86 -12.59 3.56 8.86
CA TYR A 86 -12.03 2.93 7.67
C TYR A 86 -11.70 3.94 6.58
N ASP A 87 -10.68 3.62 5.79
CA ASP A 87 -10.28 4.34 4.57
C ASP A 87 -11.25 4.00 3.43
N VAL A 88 -12.37 4.71 3.39
CA VAL A 88 -13.40 4.52 2.37
C VAL A 88 -12.88 4.80 0.96
N LEU A 89 -11.92 5.72 0.82
CA LEU A 89 -11.36 6.08 -0.48
C LEU A 89 -10.55 4.91 -1.09
N ALA A 90 -9.77 4.21 -0.27
CA ALA A 90 -9.08 2.99 -0.69
C ALA A 90 -10.05 1.85 -0.97
N SER A 91 -11.12 1.72 -0.18
CA SER A 91 -12.18 0.72 -0.39
C SER A 91 -12.90 0.92 -1.73
N ASP A 92 -13.24 2.17 -2.06
CA ASP A 92 -13.97 2.50 -3.28
C ASP A 92 -13.12 2.21 -4.54
N LYS A 93 -11.78 2.29 -4.45
CA LYS A 93 -10.86 1.92 -5.55
C LYS A 93 -10.79 0.40 -5.82
N LEU A 94 -11.27 -0.46 -4.91
CA LEU A 94 -11.20 -1.93 -5.06
C LEU A 94 -12.38 -2.52 -5.84
N GLY A 95 -13.54 -1.88 -5.80
CA GLY A 95 -14.79 -2.47 -6.29
C GLY A 95 -15.29 -3.66 -5.45
N PRO A 96 -16.52 -4.16 -5.71
CA PRO A 96 -17.13 -5.21 -4.90
C PRO A 96 -16.66 -6.63 -5.24
N LYS A 97 -16.15 -6.86 -6.46
CA LYS A 97 -15.83 -8.20 -6.99
C LYS A 97 -14.33 -8.53 -6.90
N ARG A 98 -13.70 -8.25 -5.77
CA ARG A 98 -12.25 -8.51 -5.60
C ARG A 98 -11.96 -10.00 -5.47
N ARG A 99 -11.01 -10.51 -6.26
CA ARG A 99 -10.45 -11.84 -6.06
C ARG A 99 -9.48 -11.79 -4.87
N ILE A 100 -9.67 -12.68 -3.90
CA ILE A 100 -8.75 -12.87 -2.79
C ILE A 100 -8.04 -14.20 -3.01
N GLU A 101 -6.71 -14.16 -3.02
CA GLU A 101 -5.92 -15.38 -3.12
C GLU A 101 -6.10 -16.23 -1.85
N PRO A 102 -6.12 -17.56 -1.96
CA PRO A 102 -6.19 -18.46 -0.80
C PRO A 102 -5.23 -18.04 0.33
N GLN A 103 -5.78 -17.75 1.50
CA GLN A 103 -5.03 -17.44 2.73
C GLN A 103 -5.07 -18.58 3.75
N TYR A 104 -5.67 -19.72 3.37
CA TYR A 104 -5.83 -20.87 4.25
C TYR A 104 -4.60 -21.77 4.21
N HIS A 105 -4.41 -22.53 5.29
CA HIS A 105 -3.38 -23.57 5.35
C HIS A 105 -3.67 -24.68 4.33
N GLU A 106 -2.64 -25.28 3.71
CA GLU A 106 -2.78 -26.28 2.64
C GLU A 106 -3.71 -27.46 3.02
N LEU A 107 -3.67 -27.91 4.28
CA LEU A 107 -4.58 -28.96 4.76
C LEU A 107 -6.07 -28.60 4.62
N CYS A 108 -6.43 -27.31 4.61
CA CYS A 108 -7.81 -26.86 4.41
C CYS A 108 -8.27 -26.99 2.94
N SER A 109 -7.36 -27.14 1.97
CA SER A 109 -7.74 -27.31 0.56
C SER A 109 -8.45 -28.64 0.29
N ASN A 110 -8.22 -29.64 1.14
CA ASN A 110 -8.64 -31.02 0.92
C ASN A 110 -9.84 -31.43 1.80
N ILE A 111 -10.46 -30.47 2.50
CA ILE A 111 -11.65 -30.74 3.31
C ILE A 111 -12.85 -30.91 2.38
N THR A 112 -13.50 -32.07 2.46
CA THR A 112 -14.76 -32.35 1.76
C THR A 112 -15.94 -32.00 2.66
N TYR A 113 -16.97 -31.38 2.10
CA TYR A 113 -18.23 -31.12 2.77
C TYR A 113 -19.30 -32.03 2.18
N ASP A 114 -20.15 -32.61 3.03
CA ASP A 114 -21.35 -33.33 2.57
C ASP A 114 -22.28 -32.32 1.86
N GLN A 115 -22.76 -32.69 0.67
CA GLN A 115 -23.66 -31.85 -0.15
C GLN A 115 -25.12 -32.08 0.20
#